data_AF-A0A352CSK0-F1
#
_entry.id   AF-A0A352CSK0-F1
#
_cell.length_a   1.000
_cell.length_b   1.000
_cell.length_c   1.000
_cell.angle_alpha   90.00
_cell.angle_beta   90.00
_cell.angle_gamma   90.00
#
_symmetry.space_group_name_H-M   'P 1'
#
loop_
_entity.id
_entity.type
_entity.pdbx_description
1 polymer ?
#
loop_
_entity_poly.entity_id
_entity_poly.type
_entity_poly.pdbx_seq_one_letter_code
_entity_poly.pdbx_strand_id
1 'polypeptide(L)'
;MIDFNNPPVVGTEMKYVEDSVRSGKICGDGKYTGLCSGWMKEHFQTKNILLTTSCTHALEMSAFLSGIAPGDEVIMPSYTFVSTADAFVLRGAKIVFV
;
A
#
# COMPACT_ATOMS: atom_id res chain seq x y z
N MET A 1 -25.69 17.28 10.02
CA MET A 1 -24.53 17.43 9.12
C MET A 1 -24.29 16.06 8.50
N ILE A 2 -24.13 15.96 7.18
CA ILE A 2 -23.82 14.70 6.50
C ILE A 2 -22.36 14.79 6.07
N ASP A 3 -21.52 13.87 6.56
CA ASP A 3 -20.09 13.87 6.28
C ASP A 3 -19.81 13.29 4.89
N PHE A 4 -18.71 13.74 4.29
CA PHE A 4 -18.24 13.23 2.99
C PHE A 4 -17.67 11.80 3.10
N ASN A 5 -16.99 11.49 4.21
CA ASN A 5 -16.41 10.17 4.47
C ASN A 5 -16.42 9.87 5.97
N ASN A 6 -16.76 8.64 6.33
CA ASN A 6 -16.64 8.12 7.69
C ASN A 6 -15.80 6.83 7.64
N PRO A 7 -14.70 6.71 8.41
CA PRO A 7 -13.93 5.47 8.46
C PRO A 7 -14.80 4.25 8.82
N PRO A 8 -14.59 3.10 8.18
CA PRO A 8 -15.35 1.90 8.49
C PRO A 8 -15.05 1.42 9.93
N VAL A 9 -16.10 1.15 10.69
CA VAL A 9 -16.03 0.56 12.04
C VAL A 9 -16.89 -0.69 12.08
N VAL A 10 -16.25 -1.85 12.27
CA VAL A 10 -16.82 -3.19 12.32
C VAL A 10 -17.12 -3.62 13.75
N GLY A 11 -16.38 -3.12 14.74
CA GLY A 11 -16.60 -3.37 16.17
C GLY A 11 -15.66 -4.41 16.80
N THR A 12 -14.74 -4.99 16.02
CA THR A 12 -13.74 -5.97 16.48
C THR A 12 -12.30 -5.44 16.47
N GLU A 13 -12.08 -4.21 16.03
CA GLU A 13 -10.76 -3.61 15.84
C GLU A 13 -9.99 -3.57 17.16
N MET A 14 -10.62 -3.07 18.22
CA MET A 14 -9.97 -2.94 19.53
C MET A 14 -9.53 -4.30 20.10
N LYS A 15 -10.31 -5.36 19.84
CA LYS A 15 -9.95 -6.72 20.23
C LYS A 15 -8.66 -7.18 19.53
N TYR A 16 -8.53 -6.93 18.23
CA TYR A 16 -7.35 -7.37 17.47
C TYR A 16 -6.12 -6.49 17.72
N VAL A 17 -6.31 -5.19 17.99
CA VAL A 17 -5.24 -4.30 18.45
C VAL A 17 -4.73 -4.75 19.81
N GLU A 18 -5.63 -5.04 20.76
CA GLU A 18 -5.25 -5.53 22.08
C GLU A 18 -4.51 -6.88 22.00
N ASP A 19 -5.01 -7.83 21.21
CA ASP A 19 -4.32 -9.10 20.96
C ASP A 19 -2.91 -8.91 20.37
N SER A 20 -2.74 -7.96 19.45
CA SER A 20 -1.43 -7.61 18.88
C SER A 20 -0.47 -7.11 19.97
N VAL A 21 -0.91 -6.19 20.81
CA VAL A 21 -0.12 -5.63 21.91
C VAL A 21 0.25 -6.70 22.93
N ARG A 22 -0.72 -7.53 23.34
CA ARG A 22 -0.51 -8.62 24.31
C ARG A 22 0.44 -9.69 23.79
N SER A 23 0.51 -9.91 22.47
CA SER A 23 1.45 -10.86 21.87
C SER A 23 2.92 -10.45 22.02
N GLY A 24 3.22 -9.19 22.34
CA GLY A 24 4.57 -8.65 22.44
C GLY A 24 5.27 -8.41 21.09
N LYS A 25 4.66 -8.77 19.96
CA LYS A 25 5.19 -8.53 18.61
C LYS A 25 4.32 -7.51 17.85
N ILE A 26 4.62 -6.24 18.06
CA ILE A 26 3.93 -5.09 17.43
C ILE A 26 4.65 -4.52 16.20
N CYS A 27 5.84 -5.03 15.88
CA CYS A 27 6.57 -4.65 14.66
C CYS A 27 6.00 -5.36 13.41
N GLY A 28 6.53 -5.00 12.24
CA GLY A 28 6.19 -5.64 10.97
C GLY A 28 6.38 -7.16 10.99
N ASP A 29 5.78 -7.84 10.00
CA ASP A 29 5.83 -9.30 9.85
C ASP A 29 5.37 -10.07 11.09
N GLY A 30 4.39 -9.49 11.78
CA GLY A 30 3.70 -10.10 12.92
C GLY A 30 2.53 -11.00 12.49
N LYS A 31 1.78 -11.48 13.50
CA LYS A 31 0.61 -12.35 13.32
C LYS A 31 -0.40 -11.78 12.31
N TYR A 32 -0.82 -10.53 12.50
CA TYR A 32 -1.83 -9.91 11.65
C TYR A 32 -1.33 -9.55 10.26
N THR A 33 -0.04 -9.25 10.10
CA THR A 33 0.59 -9.15 8.78
C THR A 33 0.44 -10.46 8.02
N GLY A 34 0.77 -11.60 8.65
CA GLY A 34 0.62 -12.91 8.04
C GLY A 34 -0.82 -13.27 7.70
N LEU A 35 -1.76 -13.00 8.60
CA LEU A 35 -3.19 -13.28 8.38
C LEU A 35 -3.76 -12.45 7.23
N CYS A 36 -3.52 -11.14 7.23
CA CYS A 36 -4.00 -10.25 6.17
C CYS A 36 -3.35 -10.60 4.83
N SER A 37 -2.03 -10.84 4.79
CA SER A 37 -1.33 -11.23 3.56
C SER A 37 -1.82 -12.56 3.02
N GLY A 38 -2.07 -13.55 3.89
CA GLY A 38 -2.63 -14.85 3.51
C GLY A 38 -4.02 -14.71 2.89
N TRP A 39 -4.90 -13.97 3.56
CA TRP A 39 -6.25 -13.70 3.06
C TRP A 39 -6.21 -12.98 1.70
N MET A 40 -5.40 -11.92 1.56
CA MET A 40 -5.27 -11.18 0.30
C MET A 40 -4.69 -12.05 -0.82
N LYS A 41 -3.74 -12.94 -0.51
CA LYS A 41 -3.15 -13.85 -1.49
C LYS A 41 -4.19 -14.82 -2.07
N GLU A 42 -5.03 -15.39 -1.22
CA GLU A 42 -6.13 -16.26 -1.61
C GLU A 42 -7.21 -15.49 -2.38
N HIS A 43 -7.62 -14.34 -1.84
CA HIS A 43 -8.73 -13.55 -2.39
C HIS A 43 -8.40 -12.89 -3.74
N PHE A 44 -7.19 -12.37 -3.91
CA PHE A 44 -6.75 -11.69 -5.15
C PHE A 44 -5.97 -12.61 -6.10
N GLN A 45 -5.75 -13.87 -5.75
CA GLN A 45 -5.06 -14.86 -6.60
C GLN A 45 -3.68 -14.40 -7.09
N THR A 46 -2.92 -13.73 -6.22
CA THR A 46 -1.56 -13.26 -6.54
C THR A 46 -0.47 -14.17 -5.95
N LYS A 47 0.75 -14.07 -6.48
CA LYS A 47 1.89 -14.87 -6.02
C LYS A 47 2.40 -14.40 -4.65
N ASN A 48 2.43 -13.08 -4.42
CA ASN A 48 3.01 -12.46 -3.23
C ASN A 48 2.16 -11.27 -2.78
N ILE A 49 2.12 -11.03 -1.46
CA ILE A 49 1.54 -9.85 -0.82
C ILE A 49 2.56 -9.32 0.19
N LEU A 50 2.81 -8.01 0.15
CA LEU A 50 3.63 -7.29 1.11
C LEU A 50 2.81 -6.11 1.64
N LEU A 51 2.65 -6.02 2.97
CA LEU A 51 1.95 -4.90 3.57
C LEU A 51 2.93 -3.74 3.76
N THR A 52 2.56 -2.58 3.23
CA THR A 52 3.28 -1.31 3.41
C THR A 52 2.47 -0.38 4.32
N THR A 53 3.09 0.73 4.71
CA THR A 53 2.48 1.73 5.60
C THR A 53 1.49 2.66 4.89
N SER A 54 1.50 2.69 3.56
CA SER A 54 0.58 3.48 2.73
C SER A 54 0.61 3.00 1.28
N CYS A 55 -0.40 3.41 0.49
CA CYS A 55 -0.40 3.18 -0.96
C CYS A 55 0.77 3.92 -1.66
N THR A 56 1.15 5.11 -1.18
CA THR A 56 2.33 5.84 -1.67
C THR A 56 3.61 5.03 -1.48
N HIS A 57 3.84 4.46 -0.31
CA HIS A 57 4.99 3.57 -0.06
C HIS A 57 4.94 2.33 -0.96
N ALA A 58 3.75 1.74 -1.18
CA ALA A 58 3.63 0.63 -2.11
C ALA A 58 4.06 1.02 -3.54
N LEU A 59 3.64 2.19 -4.02
CA LEU A 59 4.02 2.69 -5.35
C LEU A 59 5.52 2.99 -5.45
N GLU A 60 6.12 3.61 -4.44
CA GLU A 60 7.57 3.87 -4.39
C GLU A 60 8.37 2.55 -4.42
N MET A 61 7.94 1.55 -3.65
CA MET A 61 8.53 0.21 -3.67
C MET A 61 8.37 -0.43 -5.06
N SER A 62 7.20 -0.32 -5.68
CA SER A 62 6.95 -0.83 -7.03
C SER A 62 7.83 -0.15 -8.08
N ALA A 63 8.01 1.17 -8.01
CA ALA A 63 8.90 1.91 -8.91
C ALA A 63 10.36 1.45 -8.75
N PHE A 64 10.83 1.26 -7.51
CA PHE A 64 12.16 0.71 -7.23
C PHE A 64 12.34 -0.71 -7.77
N LEU A 65 11.40 -1.61 -7.48
CA LEU A 65 11.46 -3.02 -7.89
C LEU A 65 11.32 -3.21 -9.41
N SER A 66 10.67 -2.29 -10.10
CA SER A 66 10.54 -2.31 -11.56
C SER A 66 11.82 -1.88 -12.28
N GLY A 67 12.87 -1.48 -11.54
CA GLY A 67 14.16 -1.09 -12.11
C GLY A 67 14.15 0.27 -12.81
N ILE A 68 13.20 1.15 -12.47
CA ILE A 68 13.09 2.49 -13.04
C ILE A 68 14.39 3.28 -12.81
N ALA A 69 14.93 3.81 -13.89
CA ALA A 69 16.13 4.63 -13.94
C ALA A 69 15.82 6.06 -14.43
N PRO A 70 16.73 7.03 -14.16
CA PRO A 70 16.57 8.38 -14.67
C PRO A 70 16.42 8.43 -16.20
N GLY A 71 15.39 9.11 -16.68
CA GLY A 71 15.08 9.24 -18.10
C GLY A 71 14.09 8.21 -18.64
N ASP A 72 13.79 7.14 -17.91
CA ASP A 72 12.73 6.20 -18.29
C ASP A 72 11.37 6.89 -18.35
N GLU A 73 10.50 6.47 -19.27
CA GLU A 73 9.15 7.02 -19.41
C GLU A 73 8.10 6.13 -18.72
N VAL A 74 7.21 6.74 -17.95
CA VAL A 74 6.09 6.04 -17.27
C VAL A 74 4.78 6.67 -17.68
N ILE A 75 3.92 5.87 -18.31
CA ILE A 75 2.59 6.29 -18.76
C ILE A 75 1.58 6.20 -17.61
N MET A 76 0.81 7.25 -17.38
CA MET A 76 -0.26 7.27 -16.37
C MET A 76 -1.33 8.32 -16.70
N PRO A 77 -2.55 8.23 -16.14
CA PRO A 77 -3.57 9.26 -16.37
C PRO A 77 -3.19 10.60 -15.73
N SER A 78 -3.54 11.71 -16.40
CA SER A 78 -3.40 13.06 -15.82
C SER A 78 -4.35 13.31 -14.65
N TYR A 79 -5.50 12.66 -14.64
CA TYR A 79 -6.51 12.76 -13.58
C TYR A 79 -6.37 11.59 -12.59
N THR A 80 -5.51 11.76 -11.59
CA THR A 80 -5.23 10.78 -10.53
C THR A 80 -4.77 11.49 -9.25
N PHE A 81 -4.53 10.74 -8.18
CA PHE A 81 -3.90 11.26 -6.97
C PHE A 81 -2.39 11.45 -7.17
N VAL A 82 -1.82 12.49 -6.57
CA VAL A 82 -0.42 12.92 -6.82
C VAL A 82 0.62 11.82 -6.59
N SER A 83 0.38 10.93 -5.61
CA SER A 83 1.29 9.82 -5.30
C SER A 83 1.51 8.85 -6.46
N THR A 84 0.60 8.80 -7.45
CA THR A 84 0.81 8.02 -8.68
C THR A 84 2.02 8.53 -9.46
N ALA A 85 2.24 9.84 -9.55
CA ALA A 85 3.38 10.43 -10.26
C ALA A 85 4.63 10.49 -9.36
N ASP A 86 4.48 10.93 -8.11
CA ASP A 86 5.60 11.15 -7.19
C ASP A 86 6.50 9.91 -7.06
N ALA A 87 5.89 8.73 -6.91
CA ALA A 87 6.61 7.48 -6.73
C ALA A 87 7.63 7.18 -7.85
N PHE A 88 7.31 7.55 -9.10
CA PHE A 88 8.17 7.31 -10.25
C PHE A 88 9.11 8.49 -10.53
N VAL A 89 8.67 9.72 -10.28
CA VAL A 89 9.53 10.92 -10.35
C VAL A 89 10.67 10.83 -9.33
N LEU A 90 10.43 10.28 -8.13
CA LEU A 90 11.47 10.01 -7.12
C LEU A 90 12.58 9.07 -7.63
N ARG A 91 12.31 8.27 -8.66
CA ARG A 91 13.29 7.40 -9.32
C ARG A 91 13.95 8.04 -10.55
N GLY A 92 13.56 9.27 -10.90
CA GLY A 92 14.08 10.03 -12.04
C GLY A 92 13.32 9.79 -13.36
N ALA A 93 12.16 9.13 -13.32
CA ALA A 93 11.37 8.89 -14.52
C ALA A 93 10.72 10.19 -15.05
N LYS A 94 10.53 10.23 -16.36
CA LYS A 94 9.70 11.21 -17.05
C LYS A 94 8.27 10.68 -17.15
N ILE A 95 7.30 11.45 -16.65
CA ILE A 95 5.89 11.05 -16.70
C ILE A 95 5.28 11.43 -18.06
N VAL A 96 4.58 10.48 -18.68
CA VAL A 96 3.84 10.68 -19.93
C VAL A 96 2.34 10.54 -19.64
N PHE A 97 1.63 11.66 -19.67
CA PHE A 97 0.21 11.66 -19.35
C PHE A 97 -0.66 11.20 -20.54
N VAL A 98 -1.70 10.44 -20.22
CA VAL A 98 -2.82 10.07 -21.10
C VAL A 98 -4.17 10.42 -20.50
#